data_AF-L8GMS6-F1
#
_entry.id   AF-L8GMS6-F1
#
_cell.length_a   1.000
_cell.length_b   1.000
_cell.length_c   1.000
_cell.angle_alpha   90.00
_cell.angle_beta   90.00
_cell.angle_gamma   90.00
#
_symmetry.space_group_name_H-M   'P 1'
#
loop_
_entity.id
_entity.type
_entity.pdbx_description
1 polymer ?
#
loop_
_entity_poly.entity_id
_entity_poly.type
_entity_poly.pdbx_seq_one_letter_code
_entity_poly.pdbx_strand_id
1 'polypeptide(L)'
;WRAVIIDEVISKHNEVARVFWRTKVAKVDTEGRIRKIEKSLSLPWGVFLRKLASFCGLCEDVKEIKSKVKIRALRLLLANKVGEVTIERFAEILEWFGPFTANGKTFLSNIKKITRLPGFFGDDFKDQKALANLMAGKEVGSYMVRFSSQVGSYTITSMAAKGAMLNQRIDRTTDGNFVVKVSGVSHFFATIEEILEKFKTTWHLKEALTPSRYSQLYQEEPDKFIYRECLVVSDPSKSAELPSVTITSELAPPRARDTLRTSDPSHQHHTNK
;
A
#
# COMPACT_ATOMS: atom_id res chain seq x y z
N TRP A 1 -26.74 -1.40 -10.26
CA TRP A 1 -25.57 -2.26 -10.03
C TRP A 1 -24.34 -1.53 -10.53
N ARG A 2 -23.28 -1.37 -9.72
CA ARG A 2 -22.05 -0.68 -10.14
C ARG A 2 -20.96 -1.72 -10.30
N ALA A 3 -20.36 -1.77 -11.49
CA ALA A 3 -19.18 -2.57 -11.76
C ALA A 3 -18.00 -2.03 -10.92
N VAL A 4 -17.27 -2.91 -10.23
CA VAL A 4 -15.96 -2.62 -9.65
C VAL A 4 -14.93 -2.69 -10.77
N ILE A 5 -14.33 -1.55 -11.09
CA ILE A 5 -13.25 -1.45 -12.06
C ILE A 5 -11.94 -1.47 -11.27
N ILE A 6 -11.13 -2.51 -11.43
CA ILE A 6 -9.85 -2.69 -10.70
C ILE A 6 -8.98 -1.44 -10.78
N ASP A 7 -8.99 -0.77 -11.94
CA ASP A 7 -8.15 0.38 -12.26
C ASP A 7 -8.62 1.67 -11.57
N GLU A 8 -9.89 1.71 -11.14
CA GLU A 8 -10.43 2.79 -10.32
C GLU A 8 -10.13 2.58 -8.83
N VAL A 9 -9.98 1.33 -8.39
CA VAL A 9 -9.79 0.99 -6.97
C VAL A 9 -8.30 0.94 -6.59
N ILE A 10 -7.48 0.25 -7.39
CA ILE A 10 -6.04 0.15 -7.15
C ILE A 10 -5.36 1.27 -7.94
N SER A 11 -4.55 2.08 -7.26
CA SER A 11 -3.85 3.20 -7.87
C SER A 11 -2.86 2.76 -8.96
N LYS A 12 -2.60 3.67 -9.92
CA LYS A 12 -1.73 3.41 -11.08
C LYS A 12 -0.29 3.03 -10.73
N HIS A 13 0.21 3.48 -9.59
CA HIS A 13 1.58 3.17 -9.15
C HIS A 13 1.70 1.75 -8.56
N ASN A 14 0.58 1.06 -8.39
CA ASN A 14 0.51 -0.35 -7.97
C ASN A 14 0.09 -1.26 -9.13
N GLU A 15 0.66 -1.07 -10.33
CA GLU A 15 0.26 -1.82 -11.54
C GLU A 15 0.42 -3.34 -11.37
N VAL A 16 1.48 -3.80 -10.69
CA VAL A 16 1.68 -5.24 -10.42
C VAL A 16 0.55 -5.82 -9.57
N ALA A 17 -0.01 -5.03 -8.64
CA ALA A 17 -1.16 -5.44 -7.86
C ALA A 17 -2.42 -5.54 -8.75
N ARG A 18 -2.61 -4.61 -9.69
CA ARG A 18 -3.69 -4.72 -10.69
C ARG A 18 -3.57 -6.01 -11.50
N VAL A 19 -2.36 -6.33 -11.98
CA VAL A 19 -2.08 -7.59 -12.69
C VAL A 19 -2.40 -8.80 -11.81
N PHE A 20 -2.01 -8.79 -10.53
CA PHE A 20 -2.37 -9.85 -9.59
C PHE A 20 -3.89 -10.05 -9.50
N TRP A 21 -4.67 -8.99 -9.30
CA TRP A 21 -6.11 -9.10 -9.19
C TRP A 21 -6.76 -9.52 -10.51
N ARG A 22 -6.33 -8.98 -11.65
CA ARG A 22 -6.85 -9.35 -12.98
C ARG A 22 -6.58 -10.82 -13.33
N THR A 23 -5.38 -11.34 -13.01
CA THR A 23 -4.94 -12.66 -13.47
C THR A 23 -5.25 -13.78 -12.48
N LYS A 24 -5.24 -13.49 -11.18
CA LYS A 24 -5.42 -14.51 -10.14
C LYS A 24 -6.79 -14.46 -9.49
N VAL A 25 -7.49 -13.33 -9.51
CA VAL A 25 -8.74 -13.17 -8.76
C VAL A 25 -9.96 -13.00 -9.66
N ALA A 26 -9.93 -12.00 -10.53
CA ALA A 26 -11.01 -11.74 -11.47
C ALA A 26 -11.00 -12.76 -12.61
N LYS A 27 -12.18 -13.25 -12.99
CA LYS A 27 -12.36 -13.91 -14.29
C LYS A 27 -12.51 -12.80 -15.33
N VAL A 28 -11.40 -12.38 -15.93
CA VAL A 28 -11.44 -11.59 -17.16
C VAL A 28 -11.90 -12.48 -18.30
N ASP A 29 -12.66 -11.90 -19.21
CA ASP A 29 -13.09 -12.58 -20.41
C ASP A 29 -12.09 -12.47 -21.56
N THR A 30 -12.47 -13.06 -22.69
CA THR A 30 -11.69 -13.08 -23.93
C THR A 30 -11.39 -11.68 -24.48
N GLU A 31 -12.10 -10.64 -24.03
CA GLU A 31 -11.91 -9.23 -24.40
C GLU A 31 -11.20 -8.44 -23.27
N GLY A 32 -10.73 -9.11 -22.22
CA GLY A 32 -10.10 -8.50 -21.05
C GLY A 32 -11.08 -7.83 -20.09
N ARG A 33 -12.39 -8.00 -20.27
CA ARG A 33 -13.45 -7.40 -19.44
C ARG A 33 -13.76 -8.33 -18.27
N ILE A 34 -13.93 -7.78 -17.07
CA ILE A 34 -14.24 -8.58 -15.86
C ILE A 34 -15.67 -9.13 -16.00
N ARG A 35 -15.79 -10.42 -16.34
CA ARG A 35 -17.09 -11.09 -16.51
C ARG A 35 -17.70 -11.34 -15.14
N LYS A 36 -18.73 -10.55 -14.84
CA LYS A 36 -19.60 -10.66 -13.65
C LYS A 36 -18.91 -10.21 -12.36
N ILE A 37 -19.11 -8.93 -12.04
CA ILE A 37 -18.76 -8.40 -10.74
C ILE A 37 -19.86 -8.82 -9.77
N GLU A 38 -19.66 -9.98 -9.14
CA GLU A 38 -20.35 -10.27 -7.88
C GLU A 38 -20.03 -9.16 -6.87
N LYS A 39 -21.02 -8.88 -6.02
CA LYS A 39 -21.28 -7.69 -5.18
C LYS A 39 -20.11 -7.04 -4.40
N SER A 40 -18.93 -7.62 -4.41
CA SER A 40 -17.67 -7.11 -3.88
C SER A 40 -16.60 -8.11 -4.30
N LEU A 41 -15.45 -7.66 -4.82
CA LEU A 41 -14.34 -8.58 -5.10
C LEU A 41 -13.68 -8.95 -3.75
N SER A 42 -14.29 -9.90 -3.03
CA SER A 42 -13.81 -10.41 -1.74
C SER A 42 -13.38 -11.87 -1.87
N LEU A 43 -12.39 -12.26 -1.06
CA LEU A 43 -11.88 -13.62 -0.99
C LEU A 43 -11.71 -14.05 0.47
N PRO A 44 -12.10 -15.27 0.85
CA PRO A 44 -11.67 -15.85 2.11
C PRO A 44 -10.13 -15.82 2.23
N TRP A 45 -9.59 -15.48 3.39
CA TRP A 45 -8.15 -15.30 3.63
C TRP A 45 -7.31 -16.46 3.10
N GLY A 46 -7.74 -17.71 3.33
CA GLY A 46 -7.03 -18.88 2.84
C GLY A 46 -6.94 -18.98 1.32
N VAL A 47 -7.97 -18.51 0.60
CA VAL A 47 -7.99 -18.46 -0.87
C VAL A 47 -7.10 -17.33 -1.36
N PHE A 48 -7.22 -16.13 -0.76
CA PHE A 48 -6.37 -14.99 -1.06
C PHE A 48 -4.88 -15.34 -0.89
N LEU A 49 -4.50 -15.93 0.24
CA LEU A 49 -3.12 -16.27 0.54
C LEU A 49 -2.53 -17.28 -0.47
N ARG A 50 -3.30 -18.30 -0.89
CA ARG A 50 -2.84 -19.25 -1.92
C ARG A 50 -2.59 -18.56 -3.26
N LYS A 51 -3.50 -17.68 -3.67
CA LYS A 51 -3.36 -16.90 -4.91
C LYS A 51 -2.16 -15.97 -4.83
N LEU A 52 -1.97 -15.28 -3.70
CA LEU A 52 -0.83 -14.41 -3.45
C LEU A 52 0.49 -15.20 -3.47
N ALA A 53 0.57 -16.32 -2.78
CA ALA A 53 1.76 -17.17 -2.73
C ALA A 53 2.15 -17.69 -4.12
N SER A 54 1.16 -18.17 -4.89
CA SER A 54 1.38 -18.59 -6.28
C SER A 54 1.86 -17.45 -7.18
N PHE A 55 1.28 -16.25 -7.05
CA PHE A 55 1.68 -15.10 -7.84
C PHE A 55 3.10 -14.63 -7.49
N CYS A 56 3.42 -14.58 -6.20
CA CYS A 56 4.69 -14.09 -5.69
C CYS A 56 5.83 -15.12 -5.75
N GLY A 57 5.57 -16.34 -6.23
CA GLY A 57 6.56 -17.42 -6.23
C GLY A 57 7.01 -17.82 -4.82
N LEU A 58 6.11 -17.76 -3.83
CA LEU A 58 6.41 -18.24 -2.48
C LEU A 58 6.33 -19.77 -2.49
N CYS A 59 7.45 -20.44 -2.75
CA CYS A 59 7.57 -21.89 -2.95
C CYS A 59 7.39 -22.76 -1.69
N GLU A 60 6.78 -22.23 -0.64
CA GLU A 60 6.65 -22.89 0.65
C GLU A 60 5.25 -23.52 0.80
N ASP A 61 5.13 -24.53 1.68
CA ASP A 61 3.81 -25.08 2.02
C ASP A 61 2.93 -23.98 2.62
N VAL A 62 1.65 -23.96 2.27
CA VAL A 62 0.71 -22.91 2.71
C VAL A 62 0.58 -22.87 4.23
N LYS A 63 0.73 -24.00 4.93
CA LYS A 63 0.73 -24.03 6.41
C LYS A 63 1.99 -23.36 6.96
N GLU A 64 3.14 -23.56 6.33
CA GLU A 64 4.40 -22.90 6.71
C GLU A 64 4.34 -21.39 6.44
N ILE A 65 3.83 -20.97 5.28
CA ILE A 65 3.66 -19.54 4.97
C ILE A 65 2.75 -18.87 6.01
N LYS A 66 1.67 -19.54 6.43
CA LYS A 66 0.70 -19.00 7.40
C LYS A 66 1.30 -18.74 8.78
N SER A 67 2.30 -19.51 9.22
CA SER A 67 2.91 -19.33 10.54
C SER A 67 3.84 -18.13 10.57
N LYS A 68 4.42 -17.73 9.44
CA LYS A 68 5.36 -16.60 9.36
C LYS A 68 4.72 -15.32 9.86
N VAL A 69 5.38 -14.65 10.81
CA VAL A 69 4.87 -13.42 11.43
C VAL A 69 4.49 -12.34 10.41
N LYS A 70 5.24 -12.16 9.31
CA LYS A 70 4.88 -11.20 8.24
C LYS A 70 3.53 -11.52 7.56
N ILE A 71 3.16 -12.80 7.46
CA ILE A 71 1.88 -13.25 6.89
C ILE A 71 0.76 -13.12 7.92
N ARG A 72 1.05 -13.37 9.20
CA ARG A 72 0.11 -13.08 10.30
C ARG A 72 -0.19 -11.58 10.38
N ALA A 73 0.84 -10.73 10.27
CA ALA A 73 0.69 -9.27 10.20
C ALA A 73 -0.11 -8.83 8.97
N LEU A 74 0.19 -9.39 7.79
CA LEU A 74 -0.60 -9.15 6.58
C LEU A 74 -2.07 -9.53 6.77
N ARG A 75 -2.35 -10.66 7.43
CA ARG A 75 -3.72 -11.07 7.77
C ARG A 75 -4.42 -10.04 8.65
N LEU A 76 -3.76 -9.56 9.69
CA LEU A 76 -4.31 -8.54 10.60
C LEU A 76 -4.69 -7.25 9.85
N LEU A 77 -3.91 -6.90 8.82
CA LEU A 77 -4.14 -5.70 8.02
C LEU A 77 -5.27 -5.87 6.98
N LEU A 78 -5.32 -7.02 6.31
CA LEU A 78 -6.19 -7.24 5.15
C LEU A 78 -7.51 -7.94 5.46
N ALA A 79 -7.51 -8.90 6.38
CA ALA A 79 -8.68 -9.72 6.65
C ALA A 79 -9.64 -8.98 7.58
N ASN A 80 -10.89 -8.85 7.16
CA ASN A 80 -11.96 -8.33 8.00
C ASN A 80 -12.35 -9.33 9.12
N LYS A 81 -13.34 -8.98 9.94
CA LYS A 81 -13.81 -9.80 11.07
C LYS A 81 -14.35 -11.18 10.67
N VAL A 82 -14.83 -11.33 9.45
CA VAL A 82 -15.30 -12.62 8.90
C VAL A 82 -14.19 -13.39 8.17
N GLY A 83 -12.95 -12.88 8.18
CA GLY A 83 -11.79 -13.54 7.60
C GLY A 83 -11.67 -13.40 6.09
N GLU A 84 -12.28 -12.37 5.51
CA GLU A 84 -12.24 -12.09 4.07
C GLU A 84 -11.37 -10.86 3.76
N VAL A 85 -10.76 -10.87 2.56
CA VAL A 85 -9.98 -9.76 2.00
C VAL A 85 -10.75 -9.18 0.83
N THR A 86 -11.06 -7.88 0.88
CA THR A 86 -11.67 -7.16 -0.24
C THR A 86 -10.61 -6.43 -1.06
N ILE A 87 -10.90 -6.16 -2.34
CA ILE A 87 -10.01 -5.39 -3.21
C ILE A 87 -9.79 -3.97 -2.70
N GLU A 88 -10.81 -3.32 -2.13
CA GLU A 88 -10.72 -1.98 -1.57
C GLU A 88 -9.74 -1.97 -0.39
N ARG A 89 -9.91 -2.90 0.55
CA ARG A 89 -8.99 -2.99 1.69
C ARG A 89 -7.56 -3.30 1.25
N PHE A 90 -7.40 -4.19 0.27
CA PHE A 90 -6.09 -4.45 -0.31
C PHE A 90 -5.48 -3.19 -0.94
N ALA A 91 -6.25 -2.45 -1.72
CA ALA A 91 -5.81 -1.20 -2.33
C ALA A 91 -5.37 -0.17 -1.27
N GLU A 92 -6.13 0.02 -0.19
CA GLU A 92 -5.72 0.92 0.88
C GLU A 92 -4.38 0.50 1.53
N ILE A 93 -4.22 -0.81 1.84
CA ILE A 93 -2.97 -1.34 2.41
C ILE A 93 -1.77 -1.12 1.47
N LEU A 94 -1.96 -1.14 0.15
CA LEU A 94 -0.87 -0.81 -0.78
C LEU A 94 -0.38 0.63 -0.64
N GLU A 95 -1.27 1.58 -0.35
CA GLU A 95 -0.88 2.98 -0.18
C GLU A 95 -0.01 3.18 1.07
N TRP A 96 -0.26 2.42 2.14
CA TRP A 96 0.55 2.47 3.36
C TRP A 96 1.87 1.71 3.26
N PHE A 97 1.90 0.54 2.60
CA PHE A 97 3.03 -0.40 2.69
C PHE A 97 3.68 -0.75 1.35
N GLY A 98 3.20 -0.21 0.23
CA GLY A 98 3.72 -0.49 -1.10
C GLY A 98 5.21 -0.16 -1.28
N PRO A 99 5.76 -0.34 -2.47
CA PRO A 99 5.10 -0.89 -3.66
C PRO A 99 4.90 -2.42 -3.57
N PHE A 100 3.89 -2.92 -4.28
CA PHE A 100 3.72 -4.37 -4.49
C PHE A 100 4.51 -4.82 -5.71
N THR A 101 5.50 -5.67 -5.50
CA THR A 101 6.38 -6.22 -6.55
C THR A 101 5.96 -7.64 -6.92
N ALA A 102 6.41 -8.13 -8.09
CA ALA A 102 6.01 -9.45 -8.59
C ALA A 102 6.41 -10.59 -7.63
N ASN A 103 7.49 -10.44 -6.87
CA ASN A 103 7.91 -11.41 -5.85
C ASN A 103 7.34 -11.14 -4.45
N GLY A 104 6.55 -10.07 -4.27
CA GLY A 104 5.96 -9.64 -2.99
C GLY A 104 6.94 -9.29 -1.87
N LYS A 105 8.26 -9.41 -2.09
CA LYS A 105 9.28 -9.30 -1.03
C LYS A 105 9.29 -7.92 -0.40
N THR A 106 9.30 -6.86 -1.21
CA THR A 106 9.34 -5.46 -0.74
C THR A 106 8.10 -5.14 0.09
N PHE A 107 6.91 -5.42 -0.42
CA PHE A 107 5.65 -5.20 0.27
C PHE A 107 5.58 -5.93 1.63
N LEU A 108 5.92 -7.23 1.66
CA LEU A 108 5.91 -8.00 2.91
C LEU A 108 6.99 -7.53 3.90
N SER A 109 8.14 -7.07 3.40
CA SER A 109 9.21 -6.49 4.22
C SER A 109 8.75 -5.17 4.86
N ASN A 110 8.12 -4.29 4.07
CA ASN A 110 7.57 -3.03 4.55
C ASN A 110 6.50 -3.25 5.61
N ILE A 111 5.61 -4.22 5.40
CA ILE A 111 4.65 -4.65 6.42
C ILE A 111 5.38 -5.05 7.69
N LYS A 112 6.33 -6.00 7.62
CA LYS A 112 7.07 -6.47 8.81
C LYS A 112 7.75 -5.31 9.53
N LYS A 113 8.39 -4.40 8.82
CA LYS A 113 9.12 -3.26 9.38
C LYS A 113 8.18 -2.33 10.14
N ILE A 114 7.14 -1.85 9.48
CA ILE A 114 6.19 -0.90 10.06
C ILE A 114 5.37 -1.53 11.20
N THR A 115 4.91 -2.79 11.05
CA THR A 115 4.14 -3.43 12.12
C THR A 115 4.98 -3.84 13.34
N ARG A 116 6.31 -3.82 13.23
CA ARG A 116 7.25 -4.01 14.35
C ARG A 116 7.58 -2.70 15.09
N LEU A 117 7.16 -1.55 14.57
CA LEU A 117 7.39 -0.26 15.23
C LEU A 117 6.81 -0.28 16.66
N PRO A 118 7.57 0.22 17.65
CA PRO A 118 7.04 0.42 19.00
C PRO A 118 5.76 1.27 18.95
N GLY A 119 4.72 0.78 19.62
CA GLY A 119 3.43 1.48 19.69
C GLY A 119 2.68 1.53 18.37
N PHE A 120 2.93 0.61 17.43
CA PHE A 120 2.10 0.50 16.23
C PHE A 120 0.74 -0.13 16.50
N PHE A 121 -0.34 0.57 16.17
CA PHE A 121 -1.74 0.16 16.37
C PHE A 121 -2.56 0.04 15.07
N GLY A 122 -1.98 0.31 13.90
CA GLY A 122 -2.69 0.19 12.62
C GLY A 122 -3.99 1.01 12.59
N ASP A 123 -5.13 0.39 12.26
CA ASP A 123 -6.45 1.01 12.18
C ASP A 123 -7.33 0.87 13.43
N ASP A 124 -6.80 0.40 14.56
CA ASP A 124 -7.59 0.13 15.77
C ASP A 124 -8.28 1.39 16.35
N PHE A 125 -7.82 2.60 15.99
CA PHE A 125 -8.32 3.88 16.51
C PHE A 125 -8.68 4.90 15.41
N LYS A 126 -9.48 4.50 14.42
CA LYS A 126 -10.09 5.46 13.48
C LYS A 126 -11.08 6.40 14.18
N ASP A 127 -11.76 5.92 15.23
CA ASP A 127 -12.67 6.73 16.04
C ASP A 127 -11.90 7.59 17.06
N GLN A 128 -12.13 8.91 17.01
CA GLN A 128 -11.51 9.87 17.92
C GLN A 128 -11.93 9.66 19.37
N LYS A 129 -13.15 9.17 19.63
CA LYS A 129 -13.63 8.91 21.00
C LYS A 129 -12.90 7.72 21.61
N ALA A 130 -12.80 6.61 20.86
CA ALA A 130 -12.01 5.45 21.27
C ALA A 130 -10.54 5.82 21.52
N LEU A 131 -9.95 6.65 20.66
CA LEU A 131 -8.59 7.16 20.84
C LEU A 131 -8.45 7.99 22.13
N ALA A 132 -9.35 8.95 22.35
CA ALA A 132 -9.33 9.80 23.54
C ALA A 132 -9.46 8.97 24.82
N ASN A 133 -10.35 7.96 24.83
CA ASN A 133 -10.51 7.07 25.96
C ASN A 133 -9.26 6.23 26.25
N LEU A 134 -8.57 5.74 25.20
CA LEU A 134 -7.31 5.00 25.38
C LEU A 134 -6.20 5.89 25.94
N MET A 135 -6.13 7.14 25.47
CA MET A 135 -5.10 8.10 25.84
C MET A 135 -5.35 8.78 27.19
N ALA A 136 -6.60 8.79 27.66
CA ALA A 136 -6.96 9.37 28.94
C ALA A 136 -6.17 8.74 30.09
N GLY A 137 -5.57 9.58 30.93
CA GLY A 137 -4.77 9.15 32.08
C GLY A 137 -3.40 8.56 31.74
N LYS A 138 -3.01 8.50 30.46
CA LYS A 138 -1.64 8.10 30.08
C LYS A 138 -0.64 9.21 30.42
N GLU A 139 0.59 8.80 30.71
CA GLU A 139 1.63 9.72 31.13
C GLU A 139 2.05 10.66 30.00
N VAL A 140 2.54 11.85 30.37
CA VAL A 140 3.09 12.80 29.40
C VAL A 140 4.28 12.16 28.69
N GLY A 141 4.12 12.02 27.38
CA GLY A 141 5.07 11.41 26.46
C GLY A 141 4.77 9.97 26.06
N SER A 142 3.69 9.37 26.58
CA SER A 142 3.13 8.15 26.01
C SER A 142 2.69 8.41 24.57
N TYR A 143 3.05 7.53 23.62
CA TYR A 143 2.72 7.71 22.21
C TYR A 143 2.32 6.42 21.49
N MET A 144 1.67 6.57 20.34
CA MET A 144 1.38 5.48 19.41
C MET A 144 1.56 5.93 17.95
N VAL A 145 1.76 4.96 17.07
CA VAL A 145 1.75 5.11 15.61
C VAL A 145 0.52 4.38 15.07
N ARG A 146 -0.32 5.08 14.31
CA ARG A 146 -1.55 4.53 13.72
C ARG A 146 -1.72 4.98 12.28
N PHE A 147 -2.64 4.37 11.56
CA PHE A 147 -3.07 4.91 10.28
C PHE A 147 -3.80 6.24 10.48
N SER A 148 -3.54 7.17 9.56
CA SER A 148 -4.32 8.38 9.42
C SER A 148 -5.71 8.05 8.84
N SER A 149 -6.65 8.97 8.99
CA SER A 149 -7.91 8.95 8.22
C SER A 149 -7.66 9.12 6.72
N GLN A 150 -6.55 9.76 6.35
CA GLN A 150 -6.08 9.83 4.96
C GLN A 150 -5.30 8.56 4.61
N VAL A 151 -5.77 7.85 3.58
CA VAL A 151 -5.13 6.65 3.04
C VAL A 151 -3.70 6.96 2.60
N GLY A 152 -2.76 6.06 2.91
CA GLY A 152 -1.33 6.25 2.63
C GLY A 152 -0.58 7.09 3.67
N SER A 153 -1.27 7.72 4.62
CA SER A 153 -0.63 8.50 5.69
C SER A 153 -0.72 7.80 7.04
N TYR A 154 0.26 8.06 7.89
CA TYR A 154 0.31 7.64 9.29
C TYR A 154 0.03 8.83 10.21
N THR A 155 -0.23 8.56 11.47
CA THR A 155 -0.32 9.56 12.52
C THR A 155 0.42 9.07 13.75
N ILE A 156 1.32 9.90 14.27
CA ILE A 156 1.85 9.75 15.62
C ILE A 156 0.92 10.51 16.55
N THR A 157 0.36 9.82 17.52
CA THR A 157 -0.45 10.42 18.58
C THR A 157 0.32 10.33 19.88
N SER A 158 0.54 11.45 20.57
CA SER A 158 1.23 11.49 21.87
C SER A 158 0.48 12.31 22.92
N MET A 159 0.70 11.98 24.19
CA MET A 159 0.27 12.80 25.31
C MET A 159 1.26 13.94 25.54
N ALA A 160 0.82 15.16 25.31
CA ALA A 160 1.54 16.37 25.64
C ALA A 160 1.26 16.81 27.09
N ALA A 161 1.95 17.87 27.52
CA ALA A 161 1.71 18.47 28.83
C ALA A 161 0.23 18.88 29.01
N LYS A 162 -0.24 18.92 30.26
CA LYS A 162 -1.62 19.26 30.63
C LYS A 162 -2.68 18.29 30.07
N GLY A 163 -2.29 17.08 29.69
CA GLY A 163 -3.21 16.03 29.21
C GLY A 163 -3.72 16.26 27.78
N ALA A 164 -3.15 17.20 27.04
CA ALA A 164 -3.54 17.42 25.64
C ALA A 164 -2.98 16.32 24.73
N MET A 165 -3.72 15.93 23.70
CA MET A 165 -3.23 15.01 22.67
C MET A 165 -2.62 15.79 21.50
N LEU A 166 -1.39 15.41 21.12
CA LEU A 166 -0.74 15.88 19.90
C LEU A 166 -0.92 14.84 18.81
N ASN A 167 -1.38 15.24 17.62
CA ASN A 167 -1.48 14.37 16.45
C ASN A 167 -0.59 14.92 15.33
N GLN A 168 0.43 14.15 14.95
CA GLN A 168 1.33 14.52 13.86
C GLN A 168 1.16 13.57 12.68
N ARG A 169 0.74 14.12 11.54
CA ARG A 169 0.55 13.34 10.31
C ARG A 169 1.89 13.13 9.61
N ILE A 170 2.09 11.91 9.14
CA ILE A 170 3.22 11.52 8.29
C ILE A 170 2.63 11.06 6.97
N ASP A 171 2.95 11.77 5.89
CA ASP A 171 2.51 11.41 4.55
C ASP A 171 3.57 10.51 3.90
N ARG A 172 3.17 9.36 3.35
CA ARG A 172 4.07 8.51 2.57
C ARG A 172 4.10 9.00 1.12
N THR A 173 5.29 9.13 0.55
CA THR A 173 5.48 9.53 -0.83
C THR A 173 5.48 8.32 -1.76
N THR A 174 5.32 8.55 -3.07
CA THR A 174 5.22 7.48 -4.07
C THR A 174 6.50 6.66 -4.25
N ASP A 175 7.65 7.25 -3.93
CA ASP A 175 8.97 6.58 -3.88
C ASP A 175 9.18 5.78 -2.58
N GLY A 176 8.23 5.84 -1.64
CA GLY A 176 8.26 5.09 -0.39
C GLY A 176 8.92 5.80 0.79
N ASN A 177 9.38 7.04 0.61
CA ASN A 177 9.83 7.91 1.69
C ASN A 177 8.65 8.44 2.52
N PHE A 178 8.98 9.14 3.60
CA PHE A 178 8.02 9.73 4.53
C PHE A 178 8.25 11.22 4.67
N VAL A 179 7.16 11.98 4.74
CA VAL A 179 7.17 13.43 4.87
C VAL A 179 6.37 13.84 6.08
N VAL A 180 6.94 14.73 6.89
CA VAL A 180 6.22 15.45 7.93
C VAL A 180 6.36 16.94 7.74
N LYS A 181 5.28 17.68 7.99
CA LYS A 181 5.27 19.14 7.94
C LYS A 181 5.37 19.70 9.35
N VAL A 182 6.41 20.46 9.62
CA VAL A 182 6.62 21.14 10.91
C VAL A 182 6.75 22.63 10.65
N SER A 183 5.86 23.42 11.25
CA SER A 183 5.81 24.88 11.06
C SER A 183 5.78 25.30 9.58
N GLY A 184 5.07 24.54 8.74
CA GLY A 184 4.96 24.79 7.29
C GLY A 184 6.10 24.23 6.44
N VAL A 185 7.20 23.78 7.05
CA VAL A 185 8.36 23.22 6.33
C VAL A 185 8.23 21.70 6.21
N SER A 186 8.49 21.16 5.02
CA SER A 186 8.45 19.72 4.77
C SER A 186 9.80 19.08 5.05
N HIS A 187 9.80 18.01 5.85
CA HIS A 187 10.99 17.22 6.17
C HIS A 187 10.80 15.80 5.65
N PHE A 188 11.82 15.28 4.96
CA PHE A 188 11.81 13.97 4.30
C PHE A 188 12.67 12.97 5.06
N PHE A 189 12.18 11.75 5.19
CA PHE A 189 12.82 10.65 5.92
C PHE A 189 12.64 9.34 5.18
N ALA A 190 13.60 8.43 5.32
CA ALA A 190 13.50 7.10 4.71
C ALA A 190 12.60 6.17 5.53
N THR A 191 12.45 6.44 6.83
CA THR A 191 11.76 5.55 7.78
C THR A 191 10.94 6.31 8.81
N ILE A 192 9.92 5.68 9.41
CA ILE A 192 9.16 6.29 10.52
C ILE A 192 10.01 6.32 11.80
N GLU A 193 10.91 5.36 11.97
CA GLU A 193 11.87 5.32 13.07
C GLU A 193 12.75 6.57 13.10
N GLU A 194 13.25 7.03 11.94
CA GLU A 194 14.00 8.29 11.83
C GLU A 194 13.17 9.50 12.26
N ILE A 195 11.87 9.52 11.93
CA ILE A 195 10.95 10.58 12.36
C ILE A 195 10.79 10.55 13.88
N LEU A 196 10.54 9.37 14.45
CA LEU A 196 10.36 9.19 15.90
C LEU A 196 11.61 9.65 16.65
N GLU A 197 12.80 9.31 16.18
CA GLU A 197 14.05 9.73 16.81
C GLU A 197 14.31 11.23 16.62
N LYS A 198 14.13 11.75 15.40
CA LYS A 198 14.36 13.18 15.09
C LYS A 198 13.48 14.10 15.92
N PHE A 199 12.21 13.74 16.12
CA PHE A 199 11.23 14.57 16.81
C PHE A 199 10.93 14.10 18.24
N LYS A 200 11.71 13.15 18.78
CA LYS A 200 11.55 12.59 20.12
C LYS A 200 11.40 13.68 21.18
N THR A 201 12.32 14.63 21.22
CA THR A 201 12.31 15.73 22.20
C THR A 201 11.19 16.73 21.91
N THR A 202 11.03 17.14 20.65
CA THR A 202 10.08 18.19 20.23
C THR A 202 8.62 17.77 20.41
N TRP A 203 8.30 16.49 20.21
CA TRP A 203 6.96 15.94 20.41
C TRP A 203 6.82 15.18 21.73
N HIS A 204 7.82 15.31 22.60
CA HIS A 204 7.88 14.68 23.92
C HIS A 204 7.67 13.16 23.92
N LEU A 205 8.11 12.45 22.88
CA LEU A 205 7.96 11.01 22.77
C LEU A 205 8.88 10.30 23.77
N LYS A 206 8.32 9.69 24.80
CA LYS A 206 9.08 8.97 25.83
C LYS A 206 8.88 7.47 25.74
N GLU A 207 7.63 7.03 25.76
CA GLU A 207 7.28 5.62 25.85
C GLU A 207 6.19 5.25 24.84
N ALA A 208 6.42 4.18 24.11
CA ALA A 208 5.42 3.64 23.21
C ALA A 208 4.33 2.92 24.00
N LEU A 209 3.07 3.18 23.66
CA LEU A 209 1.95 2.48 24.26
C LEU A 209 1.98 0.99 23.89
N THR A 210 1.88 0.15 24.91
CA THR A 210 1.87 -1.31 24.77
C THR A 210 0.86 -1.95 25.76
N PRO A 211 0.41 -3.18 25.50
CA PRO A 211 0.61 -3.95 24.26
C PRO A 211 -0.34 -3.50 23.14
N SER A 212 0.10 -3.61 21.88
CA SER A 212 -0.78 -3.59 20.71
C SER A 212 -0.98 -5.01 20.18
N ARG A 213 -2.05 -5.24 19.40
CA ARG A 213 -2.26 -6.51 18.70
C ARG A 213 -1.09 -6.89 17.79
N TYR A 214 -0.34 -5.89 17.30
CA TYR A 214 0.84 -6.10 16.48
C TYR A 214 2.03 -6.48 17.35
N SER A 215 2.25 -5.81 18.48
CA SER A 215 3.37 -6.18 19.38
C SER A 215 3.24 -7.61 19.90
N GLN A 216 2.02 -8.08 20.14
CA GLN A 216 1.76 -9.48 20.53
C GLN A 216 2.23 -10.49 19.48
N LEU A 217 2.12 -10.17 18.18
CA LEU A 217 2.60 -11.07 17.11
C LEU A 217 4.11 -11.36 17.20
N TYR A 218 4.89 -10.42 17.73
CA TYR A 218 6.35 -10.51 17.79
C TYR A 218 6.88 -11.01 19.13
N GLN A 219 6.02 -11.10 20.15
CA GLN A 219 6.39 -11.73 21.43
C GLN A 219 6.50 -13.26 21.29
N GLU A 220 5.78 -13.84 20.34
CA GLU A 220 5.73 -15.29 20.10
C GLU A 220 6.89 -15.83 19.22
N GLU A 221 7.70 -14.96 18.59
CA GLU A 221 8.88 -15.34 17.80
C GLU A 221 10.15 -14.66 18.34
N PRO A 222 10.93 -15.29 19.25
CA PRO A 222 12.32 -14.91 19.41
C PRO A 222 13.04 -15.24 18.09
N ASP A 223 13.56 -14.21 17.40
CA ASP A 223 14.27 -14.26 16.10
C ASP A 223 15.24 -15.49 16.03
N LYS A 224 14.76 -16.64 15.51
CA LYS A 224 15.55 -17.88 15.34
C LYS A 224 15.53 -18.45 13.93
N PHE A 225 15.08 -17.70 12.93
CA PHE A 225 15.10 -18.18 11.54
C PHE A 225 16.14 -17.41 10.71
N ILE A 226 17.33 -18.03 10.63
CA ILE A 226 18.28 -17.82 9.53
C ILE A 226 17.53 -18.16 8.25
N TYR A 227 17.38 -17.20 7.35
CA TYR A 227 16.94 -17.47 5.99
C TYR A 227 17.95 -18.43 5.36
N ARG A 228 17.60 -19.72 5.21
CA ARG A 228 18.19 -20.53 4.15
C ARG A 228 17.65 -19.94 2.86
N GLU A 229 18.47 -19.10 2.24
CA GLU A 229 18.30 -18.69 0.87
C GLU A 229 18.09 -19.96 0.05
N CYS A 230 16.89 -20.16 -0.49
CA CYS A 230 16.68 -21.17 -1.51
C CYS A 230 17.53 -20.74 -2.70
N LEU A 231 18.75 -21.25 -2.78
CA LEU A 231 19.51 -21.35 -4.00
C LEU A 231 18.62 -22.10 -4.97
N VAL A 232 17.91 -21.36 -5.81
CA VAL A 232 17.45 -21.89 -7.08
C VAL A 232 18.73 -22.24 -7.80
N VAL A 233 19.11 -23.52 -7.78
CA VAL A 233 20.06 -24.06 -8.73
C VAL A 233 19.37 -23.95 -10.08
N SER A 234 19.51 -22.78 -10.70
CA SER A 234 19.19 -22.60 -12.11
C SER A 234 20.16 -23.50 -12.85
N ASP A 235 19.66 -24.66 -13.27
CA ASP A 235 20.30 -25.53 -14.24
C ASP A 235 20.55 -24.70 -15.52
N PRO A 236 21.81 -24.42 -15.87
CA PRO A 236 22.12 -23.61 -17.06
C PRO A 236 21.80 -24.33 -18.38
N SER A 237 21.27 -25.57 -18.34
CA SER A 237 20.92 -26.35 -19.53
C SER A 237 19.43 -26.28 -19.94
N LYS A 238 18.59 -25.53 -19.22
CA LYS A 238 17.18 -25.27 -19.61
C LYS A 238 16.90 -23.79 -19.83
N SER A 239 17.36 -23.29 -20.97
CA SER A 239 16.83 -22.08 -21.60
C SER A 239 15.36 -22.32 -22.00
N ALA A 240 14.45 -21.96 -21.11
CA ALA A 240 13.05 -21.76 -21.47
C ALA A 240 12.95 -20.46 -22.28
N GLU A 241 12.67 -20.58 -23.57
CA GLU A 241 12.29 -19.46 -24.42
C GLU A 241 11.12 -18.70 -23.78
N LEU A 242 11.37 -17.45 -23.40
CA LEU A 242 10.31 -16.49 -23.10
C LEU A 242 9.50 -16.29 -24.39
N PRO A 243 8.16 -16.30 -24.36
CA PRO A 243 7.38 -15.91 -25.52
C PRO A 243 7.69 -14.44 -25.83
N SER A 244 8.35 -14.21 -26.97
CA SER A 244 8.54 -12.90 -27.57
C SER A 244 7.17 -12.27 -27.84
N VAL A 245 6.80 -11.27 -27.04
CA VAL A 245 5.65 -10.42 -27.33
C VAL A 245 6.08 -9.47 -28.44
N THR A 246 5.80 -9.85 -29.69
CA THR A 246 5.88 -8.93 -30.83
C THR A 246 4.76 -7.91 -30.69
N ILE A 247 5.11 -6.68 -30.31
CA ILE A 247 4.22 -5.53 -30.43
C ILE A 247 4.22 -5.15 -31.91
N THR A 248 3.22 -5.61 -32.66
CA THR A 248 2.91 -5.06 -33.99
C THR A 248 2.37 -3.65 -33.80
N SER A 249 3.25 -2.67 -34.00
CA SER A 249 2.88 -1.26 -34.19
C SER A 249 2.19 -1.11 -35.55
N GLU A 250 0.90 -1.42 -35.62
CA GLU A 250 0.06 -1.05 -36.76
C GLU A 250 -0.40 0.41 -36.60
N LEU A 251 0.55 1.32 -36.78
CA LEU A 251 0.27 2.75 -36.97
C LEU A 251 -0.05 2.95 -38.47
N ALA A 252 -1.34 2.82 -38.81
CA ALA A 252 -1.84 3.31 -40.08
C ALA A 252 -1.66 4.84 -40.12
N PRO A 253 -1.01 5.41 -41.15
CA PRO A 253 -0.90 6.85 -41.28
C PRO A 253 -2.28 7.48 -41.51
N PRO A 254 -2.57 8.64 -40.89
CA PRO A 254 -3.81 9.35 -41.16
C PRO A 254 -3.84 9.83 -42.61
N ARG A 255 -4.95 9.55 -43.30
CA ARG A 255 -5.28 10.08 -44.61
C ARG A 255 -5.22 11.61 -44.58
N ALA A 256 -4.39 12.19 -45.44
CA ALA A 256 -4.41 13.61 -45.74
C ALA A 256 -5.82 14.01 -46.21
N ARG A 257 -6.46 14.90 -45.46
CA ARG A 257 -7.64 15.64 -45.92
C ARG A 257 -7.13 16.87 -46.66
N ASP A 258 -7.30 16.85 -47.97
CA ASP A 258 -7.30 18.06 -48.79
C ASP A 258 -8.52 18.92 -48.43
N THR A 259 -8.26 20.05 -47.79
CA THR A 259 -9.19 21.18 -47.75
C THR A 259 -8.43 22.46 -48.08
N LEU A 260 -8.43 22.78 -49.38
CA LEU A 260 -8.85 24.04 -49.98
C LEU A 260 -8.57 25.38 -49.26
N ARG A 261 -7.96 26.26 -50.07
CA ARG A 261 -8.19 27.70 -50.20
C ARG A 261 -7.66 28.64 -49.10
N THR A 262 -6.54 29.27 -49.42
CA THR A 262 -6.29 30.66 -49.08
C THR A 262 -5.78 31.39 -50.33
N SER A 263 -6.64 32.22 -50.89
CA SER A 263 -6.24 33.33 -51.76
C SER A 263 -6.66 34.62 -51.06
N ASP A 264 -5.63 35.44 -50.85
CA ASP A 264 -5.51 36.78 -50.29
C ASP A 264 -6.24 37.85 -51.15
N PRO A 265 -6.00 39.17 -51.01
CA PRO A 265 -6.26 40.12 -49.91
C PRO A 265 -7.12 41.32 -50.38
N SER A 266 -7.69 42.13 -49.47
CA SER A 266 -7.93 43.60 -49.63
C SER A 266 -8.64 44.15 -48.38
N HIS A 267 -8.01 45.04 -47.61
CA HIS A 267 -7.91 46.51 -47.73
C HIS A 267 -9.05 47.29 -47.05
N GLN A 268 -8.62 48.34 -46.32
CA GLN A 268 -9.37 49.55 -45.93
C GLN A 268 -10.37 49.38 -44.78
N HIS A 269 -10.68 50.36 -43.93
CA HIS A 269 -10.12 51.63 -43.41
C HIS A 269 -11.16 52.04 -42.33
N HIS A 270 -10.86 53.07 -41.52
CA HIS A 270 -11.80 53.86 -40.71
C HIS A 270 -12.43 53.21 -39.46
N THR A 271 -12.75 53.92 -38.37
CA THR A 271 -12.26 55.11 -37.65
C THR A 271 -13.06 55.11 -36.33
N ASN A 272 -12.47 55.63 -35.26
CA ASN A 272 -13.10 56.22 -34.06
C ASN A 272 -14.64 56.24 -33.95
N LYS A 273 -15.16 55.69 -32.85
CA LYS A 273 -15.73 56.46 -31.72
C LYS A 273 -16.01 55.55 -30.54
#